data_AF-A0A1B4LKA5-F1
#
_entry.id   AF-A0A1B4LKA5-F1
#
_cell.length_a   1.000
_cell.length_b   1.000
_cell.length_c   1.000
_cell.angle_alpha   90.00
_cell.angle_beta   90.00
_cell.angle_gamma   90.00
#
_symmetry.space_group_name_H-M   'P 1'
#
loop_
_entity.id
_entity.type
_entity.pdbx_description
1 polymer ?
#
loop_
_entity_poly.entity_id
_entity_poly.type
_entity_poly.pdbx_seq_one_letter_code
_entity_poly.pdbx_strand_id
1 'polypeptide(L)'
;MTTVTSHGFTSDTLGWRAWLDTVPLERATAEQLDVLEASHPHATTSDYYLLLVHQPEILRQRSAVFNAIMYGPGGLSRAERELASTVVSRVNGCVYCASVHAQRFTQLAKRSDSIEQVFEDPSTAGTNARERAIVRYAIALTERPDTVDDSDIAALEAAGLAHDEILDLSHAIAIFAWANRLMLTLGEPVFPQATTNT
;
A
#
# COMPACT_ATOMS: atom_id res chain seq x y z
N MET A 1 -4.24 -15.69 12.43
CA MET A 1 -3.62 -14.44 12.90
C MET A 1 -4.75 -13.56 13.40
N THR A 2 -4.56 -12.91 14.54
CA THR A 2 -5.55 -12.01 15.14
C THR A 2 -5.66 -10.76 14.28
N THR A 3 -6.88 -10.27 14.05
CA THR A 3 -7.10 -8.97 13.39
C THR A 3 -6.53 -7.85 14.26
N VAL A 4 -5.80 -6.93 13.65
CA VAL A 4 -5.32 -5.69 14.27
C VAL A 4 -6.30 -4.57 13.94
N THR A 5 -6.78 -3.84 14.95
CA THR A 5 -7.64 -2.67 14.76
C THR A 5 -7.25 -1.54 15.72
N SER A 6 -7.09 -0.32 15.23
CA SER A 6 -6.94 0.89 16.06
C SER A 6 -7.25 2.16 15.24
N HIS A 7 -7.82 3.19 15.89
CA HIS A 7 -8.16 4.50 15.29
C HIS A 7 -8.86 4.45 13.92
N GLY A 8 -9.78 3.49 13.73
CA GLY A 8 -10.52 3.31 12.47
C GLY A 8 -9.77 2.56 11.36
N PHE A 9 -8.53 2.12 11.63
CA PHE A 9 -7.77 1.21 10.77
C PHE A 9 -7.97 -0.23 11.23
N THR A 10 -7.92 -1.16 10.26
CA THR A 10 -8.10 -2.59 10.48
C THR A 10 -7.20 -3.39 9.55
N SER A 11 -6.81 -4.60 9.95
CA SER A 11 -6.21 -5.60 9.08
C SER A 11 -7.21 -6.62 8.53
N ASP A 12 -8.53 -6.38 8.67
CA ASP A 12 -9.57 -7.21 8.06
C ASP A 12 -9.57 -7.05 6.55
N THR A 13 -9.91 -8.11 5.81
CA THR A 13 -10.13 -8.00 4.36
C THR A 13 -11.32 -7.08 4.07
N LEU A 14 -11.06 -6.00 3.35
CA LEU A 14 -12.07 -5.02 2.93
C LEU A 14 -12.37 -5.16 1.44
N GLY A 15 -13.60 -4.83 1.06
CA GLY A 15 -13.93 -4.46 -0.31
C GLY A 15 -13.54 -3.01 -0.59
N TRP A 16 -13.56 -2.61 -1.86
CA TRP A 16 -13.49 -1.21 -2.26
C TRP A 16 -14.54 -0.97 -3.32
N ARG A 17 -15.28 0.13 -3.19
CA ARG A 17 -16.40 0.47 -4.07
C ARG A 17 -16.08 1.75 -4.82
N ALA A 18 -16.16 1.70 -6.15
CA ALA A 18 -16.00 2.89 -6.98
C ALA A 18 -17.17 3.87 -6.81
N TRP A 19 -16.89 5.17 -6.95
CA TRP A 19 -17.91 6.22 -7.04
C TRP A 19 -18.25 6.60 -8.48
N LEU A 20 -17.35 6.31 -9.42
CA LEU A 20 -17.57 6.46 -10.86
C LEU A 20 -17.95 5.11 -11.48
N ASP A 21 -18.58 5.15 -12.65
CA ASP A 21 -18.97 3.95 -13.38
C ASP A 21 -17.74 3.09 -13.71
N THR A 22 -17.81 1.80 -13.40
CA THR A 22 -16.80 0.81 -13.76
C THR A 22 -17.08 0.26 -15.17
N VAL A 23 -16.07 -0.29 -15.84
CA VAL A 23 -16.25 -0.99 -17.12
C VAL A 23 -16.89 -2.37 -16.87
N PRO A 24 -18.12 -2.65 -17.35
CA PRO A 24 -18.69 -3.99 -17.28
C PRO A 24 -17.92 -4.93 -18.19
N LEU A 25 -17.59 -6.14 -17.71
CA LEU A 25 -16.75 -7.09 -18.45
C LEU A 25 -17.35 -7.47 -19.80
N GLU A 26 -18.68 -7.58 -19.90
CA GLU A 26 -19.38 -7.89 -21.14
C GLU A 26 -19.32 -6.77 -22.20
N ARG A 27 -18.90 -5.56 -21.80
CA ARG A 27 -18.68 -4.40 -22.68
C ARG A 27 -17.22 -4.00 -22.81
N ALA A 28 -16.31 -4.70 -22.13
CA ALA A 28 -14.89 -4.40 -22.18
C ALA A 28 -14.33 -4.70 -23.58
N THR A 29 -13.47 -3.80 -24.06
CA THR A 29 -12.71 -4.05 -25.29
C THR A 29 -11.64 -5.13 -25.06
N ALA A 30 -11.13 -5.73 -26.14
CA ALA A 30 -10.03 -6.69 -26.05
C ALA A 30 -8.81 -6.11 -25.32
N GLU A 31 -8.46 -4.84 -25.61
CA GLU A 31 -7.36 -4.18 -24.91
C GLU A 31 -7.59 -4.07 -23.40
N GLN A 32 -8.80 -3.70 -22.99
CA GLN A 32 -9.14 -3.58 -21.56
C GLN A 32 -9.07 -4.93 -20.85
N LEU A 33 -9.57 -6.00 -21.48
CA LEU A 33 -9.49 -7.35 -20.93
C LEU A 33 -8.03 -7.81 -20.77
N ASP A 34 -7.20 -7.60 -21.79
CA ASP A 34 -5.77 -7.93 -21.75
C ASP A 34 -5.06 -7.19 -20.61
N VAL A 35 -5.37 -5.89 -20.42
CA VAL A 35 -4.80 -5.08 -19.33
C VAL A 35 -5.27 -5.54 -17.96
N LEU A 36 -6.56 -5.89 -17.80
CA LEU A 36 -7.07 -6.42 -16.54
C LEU A 36 -6.37 -7.73 -16.17
N GLU A 37 -6.29 -8.68 -17.10
CA GLU A 37 -5.64 -9.98 -16.88
C GLU A 37 -4.17 -9.82 -16.48
N ALA A 38 -3.43 -8.95 -17.16
CA ALA A 38 -2.02 -8.69 -16.86
C ALA A 38 -1.80 -7.89 -15.56
N SER A 39 -2.80 -7.15 -15.07
CA SER A 39 -2.64 -6.22 -13.95
C SER A 39 -2.60 -6.91 -12.59
N HIS A 40 -3.59 -7.75 -12.29
CA HIS A 40 -3.72 -8.41 -10.99
C HIS A 40 -4.71 -9.59 -11.05
N PRO A 41 -4.51 -10.70 -10.31
CA PRO A 41 -5.40 -11.86 -10.34
C PRO A 41 -6.88 -11.60 -10.01
N HIS A 42 -7.16 -10.49 -9.33
CA HIS A 42 -8.53 -10.07 -8.97
C HIS A 42 -8.99 -8.81 -9.72
N ALA A 43 -8.30 -8.42 -10.79
CA ALA A 43 -8.62 -7.18 -11.52
C ALA A 43 -10.02 -7.21 -12.13
N THR A 44 -10.47 -8.35 -12.65
CA THR A 44 -11.81 -8.50 -13.26
C THR A 44 -12.95 -8.50 -12.26
N THR A 45 -12.67 -8.59 -10.96
CA THR A 45 -13.68 -8.56 -9.88
C THR A 45 -13.48 -7.39 -8.92
N SER A 46 -12.57 -6.48 -9.23
CA SER A 46 -12.22 -5.35 -8.37
C SER A 46 -12.66 -4.05 -9.03
N ASP A 47 -13.59 -3.34 -8.38
CA ASP A 47 -14.06 -2.03 -8.82
C ASP A 47 -12.90 -1.06 -9.14
N TYR A 48 -11.81 -1.13 -8.37
CA TYR A 48 -10.65 -0.27 -8.62
C TYR A 48 -10.02 -0.51 -9.99
N TYR A 49 -9.77 -1.77 -10.35
CA TYR A 49 -9.20 -2.11 -11.64
C TYR A 49 -10.21 -1.89 -12.77
N LEU A 50 -11.47 -2.26 -12.57
CA LEU A 50 -12.56 -2.03 -13.54
C LEU A 50 -12.84 -0.54 -13.77
N LEU A 51 -12.57 0.32 -12.79
CA LEU A 51 -12.64 1.77 -12.97
C LEU A 51 -11.42 2.29 -13.73
N LEU A 52 -10.19 1.92 -13.33
CA LEU A 52 -8.98 2.46 -13.95
C LEU A 52 -8.79 2.00 -15.40
N VAL A 53 -9.38 0.86 -15.80
CA VAL A 53 -9.27 0.35 -17.17
C VAL A 53 -10.05 1.19 -18.21
N HIS A 54 -10.79 2.23 -17.79
CA HIS A 54 -11.21 3.29 -18.72
C HIS A 54 -10.01 3.96 -19.41
N GLN A 55 -8.83 3.92 -18.78
CA GLN A 55 -7.56 4.39 -19.33
C GLN A 55 -6.55 3.21 -19.38
N PRO A 56 -6.68 2.29 -20.35
CA PRO A 56 -5.96 1.01 -20.33
C PRO A 56 -4.43 1.17 -20.35
N GLU A 57 -3.88 2.12 -21.11
CA GLU A 57 -2.43 2.37 -21.12
C GLU A 57 -1.92 2.87 -19.75
N ILE A 58 -2.67 3.76 -19.08
CA ILE A 58 -2.30 4.23 -17.74
C ILE A 58 -2.29 3.06 -16.76
N LEU A 59 -3.33 2.22 -16.77
CA LEU A 59 -3.40 1.06 -15.89
C LEU A 59 -2.30 0.04 -16.19
N ARG A 60 -1.96 -0.20 -17.46
CA ARG A 60 -0.86 -1.07 -17.89
C ARG A 60 0.47 -0.64 -17.28
N GLN A 61 0.84 0.64 -17.45
CA GLN A 61 2.09 1.18 -16.91
C GLN A 61 2.08 1.20 -15.38
N ARG A 62 0.95 1.59 -14.78
CA ARG A 62 0.74 1.54 -13.32
C ARG A 62 1.03 0.16 -12.75
N SER A 63 0.44 -0.87 -13.34
CA SER A 63 0.58 -2.25 -12.89
C SER A 63 2.00 -2.77 -13.10
N ALA A 64 2.65 -2.42 -14.21
CA ALA A 64 4.05 -2.78 -14.45
C ALA A 64 4.99 -2.17 -13.39
N VAL A 65 4.86 -0.86 -13.11
CA VAL A 65 5.64 -0.16 -12.09
C VAL A 65 5.35 -0.73 -10.70
N PHE A 66 4.07 -0.93 -10.35
CA PHE A 66 3.68 -1.52 -9.07
C PHE A 66 4.31 -2.90 -8.87
N ASN A 67 4.25 -3.77 -9.87
CA ASN A 67 4.79 -5.12 -9.77
C ASN A 67 6.33 -5.13 -9.69
N ALA A 68 6.99 -4.25 -10.44
CA ALA A 68 8.43 -4.08 -10.35
C ALA A 68 8.87 -3.64 -8.94
N ILE A 69 8.15 -2.72 -8.32
CA ILE A 69 8.44 -2.24 -6.96
C ILE A 69 8.11 -3.31 -5.90
N MET A 70 6.92 -3.90 -5.93
CA MET A 70 6.44 -4.75 -4.82
C MET A 70 6.92 -6.20 -4.88
N TYR A 71 7.25 -6.70 -6.08
CA TYR A 71 7.65 -8.09 -6.30
C TYR A 71 9.02 -8.24 -6.97
N GLY A 72 9.66 -7.14 -7.37
CA GLY A 72 11.00 -7.16 -7.95
C GLY A 72 12.06 -7.73 -6.98
N PRO A 73 13.09 -8.42 -7.50
CA PRO A 73 14.17 -8.96 -6.69
C PRO A 73 15.13 -7.87 -6.19
N GLY A 74 15.90 -8.17 -5.15
CA GLY A 74 16.91 -7.26 -4.61
C GLY A 74 16.33 -6.14 -3.73
N GLY A 75 17.22 -5.25 -3.26
CA GLY A 75 16.88 -4.11 -2.43
C GLY A 75 16.11 -4.46 -1.17
N LEU A 76 15.12 -3.64 -0.83
CA LEU A 76 14.39 -3.73 0.43
C LEU A 76 13.58 -5.03 0.51
N SER A 77 13.56 -5.69 1.68
CA SER A 77 12.80 -6.93 1.82
C SER A 77 11.30 -6.70 1.56
N ARG A 78 10.61 -7.72 1.04
CA ARG A 78 9.17 -7.60 0.74
C ARG A 78 8.36 -7.19 1.98
N ALA A 79 8.68 -7.73 3.16
CA ALA A 79 8.00 -7.34 4.39
C ALA A 79 8.20 -5.85 4.69
N GLU A 80 9.41 -5.32 4.55
CA GLU A 80 9.68 -3.90 4.78
C GLU A 80 9.03 -2.98 3.74
N ARG A 81 8.90 -3.42 2.48
CA ARG A 81 8.08 -2.73 1.47
C ARG A 81 6.63 -2.62 1.95
N GLU A 82 6.04 -3.72 2.44
CA GLU A 82 4.67 -3.71 2.99
C GLU A 82 4.53 -2.84 4.25
N LEU A 83 5.56 -2.77 5.12
CA LEU A 83 5.58 -1.88 6.28
C LEU A 83 5.51 -0.42 5.84
N ALA A 84 6.41 0.02 4.95
CA ALA A 84 6.41 1.38 4.43
C ALA A 84 5.07 1.73 3.76
N SER A 85 4.55 0.81 2.95
CA SER A 85 3.25 0.94 2.27
C SER A 85 2.10 1.14 3.27
N THR A 86 2.13 0.42 4.39
CA THR A 86 1.14 0.55 5.46
C THR A 86 1.26 1.90 6.17
N VAL A 87 2.48 2.36 6.46
CA VAL A 87 2.73 3.67 7.10
C VAL A 87 2.21 4.81 6.23
N VAL A 88 2.59 4.84 4.95
CA VAL A 88 2.15 5.88 4.00
C VAL A 88 0.61 5.90 3.91
N SER A 89 0.00 4.72 3.84
CA SER A 89 -1.47 4.59 3.80
C SER A 89 -2.14 5.05 5.09
N ARG A 90 -1.53 4.77 6.24
CA ARG A 90 -2.01 5.18 7.56
C ARG A 90 -1.92 6.69 7.76
N VAL A 91 -0.85 7.33 7.29
CA VAL A 91 -0.65 8.78 7.30
C VAL A 91 -1.65 9.46 6.36
N ASN A 92 -1.83 8.94 5.15
CA ASN A 92 -2.77 9.50 4.16
C ASN A 92 -4.25 9.26 4.49
N GLY A 93 -4.58 8.39 5.46
CA GLY A 93 -5.97 8.05 5.76
C GLY A 93 -6.57 6.95 4.88
N CYS A 94 -5.80 6.27 4.01
CA CYS A 94 -6.33 5.19 3.15
C CYS A 94 -6.50 3.88 3.95
N VAL A 95 -7.67 3.68 4.56
CA VAL A 95 -7.98 2.48 5.36
C VAL A 95 -7.90 1.19 4.52
N TYR A 96 -8.40 1.19 3.28
CA TYR A 96 -8.30 0.02 2.39
C TYR A 96 -6.84 -0.38 2.14
N CYS A 97 -6.03 0.60 1.73
CA CYS A 97 -4.62 0.38 1.41
C CYS A 97 -3.87 -0.11 2.66
N ALA A 98 -4.05 0.57 3.79
CA ALA A 98 -3.45 0.19 5.06
C ALA A 98 -3.83 -1.25 5.47
N SER A 99 -5.09 -1.66 5.29
CA SER A 99 -5.53 -3.03 5.57
C SER A 99 -4.81 -4.07 4.70
N VAL A 100 -4.77 -3.87 3.38
CA VAL A 100 -4.15 -4.83 2.44
C VAL A 100 -2.68 -5.01 2.76
N HIS A 101 -1.95 -3.90 2.97
CA HIS A 101 -0.51 -3.93 3.20
C HIS A 101 -0.15 -4.42 4.61
N ALA A 102 -0.98 -4.12 5.62
CA ALA A 102 -0.87 -4.72 6.95
C ALA A 102 -0.97 -6.25 6.91
N GLN A 103 -1.97 -6.78 6.19
CA GLN A 103 -2.13 -8.23 6.02
C GLN A 103 -0.92 -8.86 5.33
N ARG A 104 -0.39 -8.21 4.29
CA ARG A 104 0.79 -8.72 3.56
C ARG A 104 2.05 -8.66 4.41
N PHE A 105 2.28 -7.58 5.15
CA PHE A 105 3.35 -7.50 6.13
C PHE A 105 3.26 -8.69 7.11
N THR A 106 2.10 -8.87 7.74
CA THR A 106 1.92 -9.92 8.75
C THR A 106 2.09 -11.32 8.18
N GLN A 107 1.65 -11.57 6.94
CA GLN A 107 1.87 -12.83 6.24
C GLN A 107 3.36 -13.10 5.95
N LEU A 108 4.12 -12.07 5.57
CA LEU A 108 5.54 -12.20 5.21
C LEU A 108 6.44 -12.26 6.45
N ALA A 109 6.25 -11.33 7.38
CA ALA A 109 7.04 -11.20 8.60
C ALA A 109 6.63 -12.20 9.70
N LYS A 110 5.47 -12.88 9.54
CA LYS A 110 4.89 -13.81 10.53
C LYS A 110 4.64 -13.18 11.91
N ARG A 111 4.40 -11.85 11.94
CA ARG A 111 4.15 -11.03 13.14
C ARG A 111 3.31 -9.80 12.80
N SER A 112 2.64 -9.21 13.79
CA SER A 112 1.74 -8.06 13.60
C SER A 112 2.07 -6.85 14.48
N ASP A 113 3.01 -6.96 15.41
CA ASP A 113 3.34 -5.92 16.38
C ASP A 113 3.81 -4.59 15.76
N SER A 114 4.56 -4.61 14.66
CA SER A 114 4.89 -3.38 13.93
C SER A 114 3.63 -2.72 13.34
N ILE A 115 2.65 -3.51 12.88
CA ILE A 115 1.38 -3.00 12.35
C ILE A 115 0.49 -2.45 13.46
N GLU A 116 0.44 -3.14 14.60
CA GLU A 116 -0.27 -2.69 15.81
C GLU A 116 0.23 -1.29 16.22
N GLN A 117 1.56 -1.10 16.27
CA GLN A 117 2.16 0.20 16.57
C GLN A 117 1.85 1.25 15.49
N VAL A 118 1.92 0.89 14.20
CA VAL A 118 1.60 1.83 13.10
C VAL A 118 0.14 2.28 13.16
N PHE A 119 -0.81 1.38 13.43
CA PHE A 119 -2.21 1.78 13.50
C PHE A 119 -2.50 2.66 14.72
N GLU A 120 -1.86 2.38 15.85
CA GLU A 120 -1.96 3.18 17.07
C GLU A 120 -1.37 4.58 16.87
N ASP A 121 -0.07 4.68 16.62
CA ASP A 121 0.64 5.93 16.36
C ASP A 121 1.89 5.66 15.50
N PRO A 122 1.85 5.99 14.19
CA PRO A 122 3.00 5.81 13.30
C PRO A 122 4.28 6.45 13.81
N SER A 123 4.22 7.58 14.53
CA SER A 123 5.41 8.32 14.96
C SER A 123 6.27 7.57 15.97
N THR A 124 5.67 6.60 16.68
CA THR A 124 6.34 5.75 17.68
C THR A 124 6.57 4.32 17.18
N ALA A 125 6.14 4.00 15.96
CA ALA A 125 6.11 2.64 15.46
C ALA A 125 7.47 2.11 14.95
N GLY A 126 7.66 0.80 15.12
CA GLY A 126 8.83 0.07 14.66
C GLY A 126 9.48 -0.72 15.80
N THR A 127 9.57 -2.03 15.63
CA THR A 127 9.98 -2.95 16.71
C THR A 127 11.50 -3.02 16.88
N ASN A 128 12.26 -2.52 15.90
CA ASN A 128 13.72 -2.42 15.94
C ASN A 128 14.19 -1.10 15.31
N ALA A 129 15.49 -0.79 15.39
CA ALA A 129 16.05 0.48 14.92
C ALA A 129 15.83 0.69 13.40
N ARG A 130 15.92 -0.39 12.62
CA ARG A 130 15.75 -0.39 11.17
C ARG A 130 14.30 -0.09 10.77
N GLU A 131 13.34 -0.79 11.36
CA GLU A 131 11.92 -0.51 11.15
C GLU A 131 11.55 0.92 11.56
N ARG A 132 12.05 1.41 12.70
CA ARG A 132 11.80 2.80 13.12
C ARG A 132 12.36 3.81 12.13
N ALA A 133 13.50 3.54 11.51
CA ALA A 133 14.08 4.41 10.48
C ALA A 133 13.23 4.41 9.20
N ILE A 134 12.78 3.24 8.75
CA ILE A 134 11.84 3.07 7.62
C ILE A 134 10.54 3.85 7.86
N VAL A 135 9.94 3.68 9.04
CA VAL A 135 8.68 4.35 9.42
C VAL A 135 8.85 5.87 9.43
N ARG A 136 9.90 6.39 10.08
CA ARG A 136 10.15 7.84 10.12
C ARG A 136 10.36 8.44 8.74
N TYR A 137 11.14 7.79 7.88
CA TYR A 137 11.36 8.24 6.52
C TYR A 137 10.07 8.20 5.69
N ALA A 138 9.27 7.14 5.82
CA ALA A 138 7.96 7.04 5.17
C ALA A 138 7.00 8.16 5.58
N ILE A 139 6.96 8.53 6.86
CA ILE A 139 6.19 9.67 7.36
C ILE A 139 6.72 10.98 6.75
N ALA A 140 8.04 11.23 6.88
CA ALA A 140 8.65 12.47 6.40
C ALA A 140 8.44 12.70 4.90
N LEU A 141 8.67 11.68 4.07
CA LEU A 141 8.48 11.76 2.63
C LEU A 141 7.00 11.89 2.23
N THR A 142 6.07 11.42 3.07
CA THR A 142 4.63 11.58 2.82
C THR A 142 4.14 12.98 3.18
N GLU A 143 4.53 13.50 4.35
CA GLU A 143 3.99 14.74 4.89
C GLU A 143 4.76 15.99 4.42
N ARG A 144 6.08 15.89 4.28
CA ARG A 144 6.98 17.04 4.03
C ARG A 144 8.09 16.70 3.04
N PRO A 145 7.76 16.19 1.83
CA PRO A 145 8.74 15.77 0.83
C PRO A 145 9.70 16.90 0.40
N ASP A 146 9.28 18.15 0.53
CA ASP A 146 10.07 19.35 0.24
C ASP A 146 11.21 19.60 1.24
N THR A 147 11.14 18.97 2.42
CA THR A 147 12.14 19.11 3.50
C THR A 147 12.97 17.86 3.72
N VAL A 148 12.73 16.78 2.98
CA VAL A 148 13.57 15.58 3.03
C VAL A 148 14.93 15.90 2.40
N ASP A 149 16.01 15.61 3.12
CA ASP A 149 17.38 15.93 2.70
C ASP A 149 18.37 14.76 2.89
N ASP A 150 19.66 15.04 2.73
CA ASP A 150 20.72 14.05 2.86
C ASP A 150 20.86 13.51 4.30
N SER A 151 20.39 14.23 5.30
CA SER A 151 20.41 13.78 6.69
C SER A 151 19.38 12.66 6.95
N ASP A 152 18.24 12.69 6.26
CA ASP A 152 17.26 11.59 6.30
C ASP A 152 17.82 10.31 5.68
N ILE A 153 18.58 10.44 4.59
CA ILE A 153 19.27 9.32 3.95
C ILE A 153 20.35 8.76 4.88
N ALA A 154 21.18 9.60 5.47
CA ALA A 154 22.21 9.19 6.44
C ALA A 154 21.61 8.48 7.66
N ALA A 155 20.40 8.87 8.10
CA ALA A 155 19.71 8.20 9.20
C ALA A 155 19.25 6.77 8.83
N LEU A 156 18.90 6.51 7.57
CA LEU A 156 18.61 5.16 7.07
C LEU A 156 19.88 4.31 7.00
N GLU A 157 20.97 4.86 6.48
CA GLU A 157 22.27 4.18 6.41
C GLU A 157 22.77 3.79 7.82
N ALA A 158 22.66 4.71 8.78
CA ALA A 158 23.01 4.45 10.18
C ALA A 158 22.16 3.34 10.82
N ALA A 159 20.95 3.10 10.29
CA ALA A 159 20.09 1.99 10.69
C ALA A 159 20.38 0.69 9.90
N GLY A 160 21.41 0.69 9.05
CA GLY A 160 21.89 -0.45 8.30
C GLY A 160 21.17 -0.69 6.97
N LEU A 161 20.52 0.31 6.39
CA LEU A 161 19.99 0.22 5.02
C LEU A 161 21.10 0.50 4.00
N ALA A 162 21.18 -0.32 2.95
CA ALA A 162 22.03 -0.05 1.79
C ALA A 162 21.35 0.92 0.80
N HIS A 163 22.13 1.52 -0.11
CA HIS A 163 21.62 2.53 -1.06
C HIS A 163 20.49 2.02 -1.97
N ASP A 164 20.60 0.78 -2.44
CA ASP A 164 19.56 0.14 -3.24
C ASP A 164 18.28 -0.12 -2.43
N GLU A 165 18.40 -0.49 -1.16
CA GLU A 165 17.26 -0.60 -0.24
C GLU A 165 16.57 0.75 0.02
N ILE A 166 17.34 1.84 0.14
CA ILE A 166 16.81 3.20 0.33
C ILE A 166 16.09 3.69 -0.94
N LEU A 167 16.64 3.39 -2.12
CA LEU A 167 15.99 3.68 -3.39
C LEU A 167 14.67 2.90 -3.54
N ASP A 168 14.67 1.61 -3.23
CA ASP A 168 13.47 0.77 -3.23
C ASP A 168 12.41 1.25 -2.23
N LEU A 169 12.84 1.64 -1.02
CA LEU A 169 11.97 2.22 -0.01
C LEU A 169 11.27 3.48 -0.54
N SER A 170 12.02 4.36 -1.19
CA SER A 170 11.51 5.60 -1.77
C SER A 170 10.49 5.33 -2.88
N HIS A 171 10.74 4.33 -3.74
CA HIS A 171 9.78 3.91 -4.76
C HIS A 171 8.49 3.32 -4.15
N ALA A 172 8.61 2.49 -3.11
CA ALA A 172 7.45 1.96 -2.39
C ALA A 172 6.60 3.08 -1.79
N ILE A 173 7.23 4.07 -1.15
CA ILE A 173 6.51 5.23 -0.60
C ILE A 173 5.81 6.01 -1.71
N ALA A 174 6.51 6.32 -2.80
CA ALA A 174 5.97 7.11 -3.91
C ALA A 174 4.78 6.42 -4.60
N ILE A 175 4.87 5.12 -4.88
CA ILE A 175 3.78 4.40 -5.56
C ILE A 175 2.52 4.33 -4.67
N PHE A 176 2.68 4.21 -3.35
CA PHE A 176 1.54 4.23 -2.43
C PHE A 176 0.97 5.61 -2.20
N ALA A 177 1.81 6.65 -2.20
CA ALA A 177 1.33 8.02 -2.21
C ALA A 177 0.42 8.27 -3.43
N TRP A 178 0.79 7.76 -4.62
CA TRP A 178 -0.06 7.85 -5.80
C TRP A 178 -1.32 6.98 -5.70
N ALA A 179 -1.18 5.70 -5.32
CA ALA A 179 -2.32 4.79 -5.20
C ALA A 179 -3.34 5.27 -4.16
N ASN A 180 -2.90 5.77 -3.00
CA ASN A 180 -3.77 6.31 -1.96
C ASN A 180 -4.61 7.48 -2.49
N ARG A 181 -4.03 8.38 -3.29
CA ARG A 181 -4.76 9.51 -3.88
C ARG A 181 -5.90 9.04 -4.77
N LEU A 182 -5.69 8.01 -5.60
CA LEU A 182 -6.75 7.43 -6.43
C LEU A 182 -7.81 6.72 -5.57
N MET A 183 -7.35 5.89 -4.62
CA MET A 183 -8.24 5.12 -3.74
C MET A 183 -9.14 5.97 -2.86
N LEU A 184 -8.66 7.14 -2.42
CA LEU A 184 -9.38 8.07 -1.55
C LEU A 184 -10.31 9.02 -2.32
N THR A 185 -10.05 9.27 -3.61
CA THR A 185 -10.81 10.25 -4.40
C THR A 185 -11.82 9.63 -5.37
N LEU A 186 -11.67 8.33 -5.66
CA LEU A 186 -12.51 7.63 -6.63
C LEU A 186 -13.44 6.58 -6.02
N GLY A 187 -13.43 6.41 -4.69
CA GLY A 187 -14.20 5.38 -4.02
C GLY A 187 -13.97 5.33 -2.52
N GLU A 188 -14.46 4.24 -1.90
CA GLU A 188 -14.42 4.05 -0.46
C GLU A 188 -14.20 2.58 -0.07
N PRO A 189 -13.60 2.31 1.12
CA PRO A 189 -13.56 0.96 1.66
C PRO A 189 -14.97 0.45 2.00
N VAL A 190 -15.23 -0.82 1.69
CA VAL A 190 -16.43 -1.54 2.12
C VAL A 190 -16.03 -2.55 3.18
N PHE A 191 -16.53 -2.32 4.40
CA PHE A 191 -16.26 -3.20 5.53
C PHE A 191 -17.09 -4.48 5.44
N PRO A 192 -16.55 -5.64 5.87
CA PRO A 192 -17.35 -6.84 6.00
C PRO A 192 -18.53 -6.58 6.93
N GLN A 193 -19.72 -7.07 6.56
CA GLN A 193 -20.87 -6.99 7.45
C GLN A 193 -20.57 -7.74 8.74
N ALA A 194 -20.85 -7.13 9.88
CA ALA A 194 -20.76 -7.82 11.16
C ALA A 194 -21.69 -9.04 11.11
N THR A 195 -21.16 -10.25 11.30
CA THR A 195 -21.98 -11.44 11.48
C THR A 195 -22.79 -11.25 12.77
N THR A 196 -24.03 -10.82 12.63
CA THR A 196 -25.01 -10.88 13.72
C THR A 196 -25.36 -12.35 13.93
N ASN A 197 -24.65 -13.01 14.83
CA ASN A 197 -25.12 -14.27 15.38
C ASN A 197 -26.36 -13.97 16.24
N THR A 198 -27.55 -14.18 15.67
CA THR A 198 -28.77 -14.46 16.43
C THR A 198 -28.75 -15.87 16.98
#